data_AF-A0A3F2S206-F1
#
_entry.id   AF-A0A3F2S206-F1
#
_cell.length_a   1.000
_cell.length_b   1.000
_cell.length_c   1.000
_cell.angle_alpha   90.00
_cell.angle_beta   90.00
_cell.angle_gamma   90.00
#
_symmetry.space_group_name_H-M   'P 1'
#
loop_
_entity.id
_entity.type
_entity.pdbx_description
1 polymer ?
#
loop_
_entity_poly.entity_id
_entity_poly.type
_entity_poly.pdbx_seq_one_letter_code
_entity_poly.pdbx_strand_id
1 'polypeptide(L)'
;MNILTSADLTAEGMPLLRTGQGDEEFLLASFSGVEIHATPSNESDNGEAQTLAHNNSAGALFVTTSRVLWLGSPVGPHIGYGWEMSAVTLHAISRDPAAFPKPCLYCQISNEDVSEVRFVPADDKTLQEVFDAFCKSAEMNPDDDEEDDDGWICDEDEVADGARAAQLATHLDSVLHVSPEFENAPESGQFDDADEDELL
;
A
#
# COMPACT_ATOMS: atom_id res chain seq x y z
N MET A 1 9.94 -10.31 -12.39
CA MET A 1 8.63 -10.57 -13.03
C MET A 1 8.71 -11.91 -13.76
N ASN A 2 7.67 -12.75 -13.72
CA ASN A 2 7.69 -14.02 -14.45
C ASN A 2 7.12 -13.84 -15.86
N ILE A 3 7.89 -14.17 -16.90
CA ILE A 3 7.41 -14.18 -18.28
C ILE A 3 6.69 -15.50 -18.54
N LEU A 4 5.43 -15.43 -18.95
CA LEU A 4 4.62 -16.61 -19.23
C LEU A 4 4.81 -17.08 -20.68
N THR A 5 4.83 -18.39 -20.85
CA THR A 5 4.98 -19.10 -22.12
C THR A 5 3.83 -20.09 -22.32
N SER A 6 3.74 -20.71 -23.51
CA SER A 6 2.73 -21.75 -23.76
C SER A 6 2.83 -22.97 -22.83
N ALA A 7 3.98 -23.19 -22.19
CA ALA A 7 4.16 -24.26 -21.21
C ALA A 7 3.46 -23.97 -19.88
N ASP A 8 3.19 -22.70 -19.58
CA ASP A 8 2.53 -22.23 -18.37
C ASP A 8 1.00 -22.22 -18.51
N LEU A 9 0.46 -22.76 -19.61
CA LEU A 9 -0.96 -22.88 -19.87
C LEU A 9 -1.43 -24.33 -19.87
N THR A 10 -2.66 -24.51 -19.45
CA THR A 10 -3.45 -25.72 -19.67
C THR A 10 -3.83 -25.87 -21.15
N ALA A 11 -4.34 -27.04 -21.55
CA ALA A 11 -4.83 -27.29 -22.91
C ALA A 11 -5.99 -26.35 -23.31
N GLU A 12 -6.69 -25.75 -22.35
CA GLU A 12 -7.79 -24.81 -22.57
C GLU A 12 -7.31 -23.34 -22.62
N GLY A 13 -6.01 -23.09 -22.51
CA GLY A 13 -5.43 -21.74 -22.53
C GLY A 13 -5.55 -20.98 -21.20
N MET A 14 -5.98 -21.65 -20.13
CA MET A 14 -5.98 -21.10 -18.77
C MET A 14 -4.59 -21.25 -18.14
N PRO A 15 -4.16 -20.34 -17.24
CA PRO A 15 -2.89 -20.51 -16.53
C PRO A 15 -2.83 -21.82 -15.74
N LEU A 16 -1.67 -22.46 -15.75
CA LEU A 16 -1.41 -23.65 -14.95
C LEU A 16 -1.22 -23.24 -13.49
N LEU A 17 -2.14 -23.71 -12.63
CA LEU A 17 -2.08 -23.46 -11.19
C LEU A 17 -1.10 -24.44 -10.52
N ARG A 18 -0.40 -23.96 -9.49
CA ARG A 18 0.50 -24.79 -8.67
C ARG A 18 -0.34 -25.77 -7.84
N THR A 19 -0.06 -27.06 -7.98
CA THR A 19 -0.69 -28.12 -7.16
C THR A 19 0.42 -28.91 -6.47
N GLY A 20 0.61 -28.71 -5.16
CA GLY A 20 1.66 -29.33 -4.37
C GLY A 20 1.24 -29.55 -2.92
N GLN A 21 1.94 -30.44 -2.21
CA GLN A 21 1.64 -30.81 -0.83
C GLN A 21 1.99 -29.65 0.13
N GLY A 22 1.09 -28.68 0.27
CA GLY A 22 1.23 -27.50 1.15
C GLY A 22 0.96 -26.17 0.46
N ASP A 23 1.19 -26.06 -0.86
CA ASP A 23 1.04 -24.85 -1.67
C ASP A 23 0.04 -25.09 -2.81
N GLU A 24 -1.22 -25.37 -2.47
CA GLU A 24 -2.29 -25.44 -3.48
C GLU A 24 -2.74 -24.03 -3.86
N GLU A 25 -2.56 -23.69 -5.14
CA GLU A 25 -2.99 -22.41 -5.70
C GLU A 25 -4.38 -22.56 -6.34
N PHE A 26 -5.30 -21.66 -5.98
CA PHE A 26 -6.66 -21.65 -6.54
C PHE A 26 -6.93 -20.38 -7.33
N LEU A 27 -7.73 -20.49 -8.39
CA LEU A 27 -8.20 -19.34 -9.15
C LEU A 27 -9.32 -18.63 -8.37
N LEU A 28 -9.15 -17.34 -8.09
CA LEU A 28 -10.18 -16.52 -7.45
C LEU A 28 -11.11 -15.86 -8.46
N ALA A 29 -10.54 -15.29 -9.53
CA ALA A 29 -11.29 -14.60 -10.56
C ALA A 29 -10.52 -14.55 -11.88
N SER A 30 -11.26 -14.43 -12.99
CA SER A 30 -10.71 -14.17 -14.31
C SER A 30 -11.50 -13.07 -15.02
N PHE A 31 -10.79 -12.22 -15.75
CA PHE A 31 -11.33 -11.05 -16.43
C PHE A 31 -10.78 -10.98 -17.85
N SER A 32 -11.64 -10.76 -18.84
CA SER A 32 -11.23 -10.63 -20.24
C SER A 32 -11.24 -9.17 -20.69
N GLY A 33 -10.37 -8.83 -21.64
CA GLY A 33 -10.33 -7.49 -22.23
C GLY A 33 -9.71 -6.44 -21.31
N VAL A 34 -8.85 -6.86 -20.38
CA VAL A 34 -8.12 -5.96 -19.48
C VAL A 34 -6.84 -5.52 -20.17
N GLU A 35 -6.68 -4.21 -20.41
CA GLU A 35 -5.44 -3.66 -20.93
C GLU A 35 -4.37 -3.59 -19.84
N ILE A 36 -3.11 -3.84 -20.20
CA ILE A 36 -1.98 -3.72 -19.28
C ILE A 36 -1.07 -2.57 -19.68
N HIS A 37 -0.71 -1.75 -18.70
CA HIS A 37 0.33 -0.74 -18.85
C HIS A 37 1.38 -0.95 -17.77
N ALA A 38 2.62 -1.20 -18.14
CA ALA A 38 3.69 -1.46 -17.20
C ALA A 38 4.87 -0.52 -17.43
N THR A 39 5.37 0.04 -16.34
CA THR A 39 6.51 0.97 -16.33
C THR A 39 7.77 0.17 -15.96
N PRO A 40 8.77 0.07 -16.84
CA PRO A 40 10.02 -0.63 -16.50
C PRO A 40 10.74 0.11 -15.38
N SER A 41 11.45 -0.63 -14.54
CA SER A 41 12.28 -0.02 -13.49
C SER A 41 13.46 0.73 -14.15
N ASN A 42 13.73 1.96 -13.69
CA ASN A 42 14.75 2.84 -14.26
C ASN A 42 16.21 2.39 -14.02
N GLU A 43 16.44 1.23 -13.41
CA GLU A 43 17.76 0.72 -13.00
C GLU A 43 18.50 -0.05 -14.11
N SER A 44 18.06 0.08 -15.38
CA SER A 44 18.84 -0.45 -16.49
C SER A 44 20.04 0.46 -16.78
N ASP A 45 21.23 0.01 -16.37
CA ASP A 45 22.57 0.61 -16.54
C ASP A 45 22.94 0.97 -18.01
N ASN A 46 22.09 0.63 -18.98
CA ASN A 46 22.34 0.80 -20.41
C ASN A 46 21.52 1.92 -21.08
N GLY A 47 20.68 2.67 -20.36
CA GLY A 47 19.98 3.85 -20.89
C GLY A 47 18.93 3.57 -21.99
N GLU A 48 18.66 2.31 -22.32
CA GLU A 48 17.56 1.90 -23.20
C GLU A 48 16.33 1.56 -22.35
N ALA A 49 15.23 2.29 -22.56
CA ALA A 49 13.95 2.00 -21.92
C ALA A 49 13.45 0.63 -22.40
N GLN A 50 13.44 -0.37 -21.51
CA GLN A 50 12.95 -1.70 -21.86
C GLN A 50 11.43 -1.66 -22.01
N THR A 51 10.97 -1.56 -23.26
CA THR A 51 9.52 -1.63 -23.56
C THR A 51 9.06 -3.08 -23.49
N LEU A 52 8.18 -3.38 -22.53
CA LEU A 52 7.54 -4.69 -22.41
C LEU A 52 6.72 -5.01 -23.68
N ALA A 53 6.90 -6.23 -24.21
CA ALA A 53 6.32 -6.67 -25.47
C ALA A 53 4.79 -6.49 -25.58
N HIS A 54 4.05 -6.59 -24.47
CA HIS A 54 2.58 -6.49 -24.46
C HIS A 54 2.06 -5.18 -23.87
N ASN A 55 2.92 -4.16 -23.70
CA ASN A 55 2.50 -2.89 -23.12
C ASN A 55 1.42 -2.22 -23.99
N ASN A 56 0.33 -1.72 -23.39
CA ASN A 56 -0.85 -1.18 -24.06
C ASN A 56 -1.66 -2.22 -24.87
N SER A 57 -1.55 -3.50 -24.55
CA SER A 57 -2.36 -4.56 -25.18
C SER A 57 -3.50 -5.00 -24.26
N ALA A 58 -4.62 -5.40 -24.84
CA ALA A 58 -5.73 -6.02 -24.12
C ALA A 58 -5.53 -7.53 -24.02
N GLY A 59 -5.86 -8.10 -22.87
CA GLY A 59 -5.65 -9.51 -22.56
C GLY A 59 -6.63 -10.05 -21.53
N ALA A 60 -6.32 -11.21 -20.99
CA ALA A 60 -7.04 -11.84 -19.89
C ALA A 60 -6.21 -11.76 -18.60
N LEU A 61 -6.82 -11.23 -17.54
CA LEU A 61 -6.25 -11.15 -16.20
C LEU A 61 -6.82 -12.28 -15.35
N PHE A 62 -5.95 -12.99 -14.64
CA PHE A 62 -6.28 -14.05 -13.71
C PHE A 62 -5.69 -13.70 -12.35
N VAL A 63 -6.53 -13.77 -11.33
CA VAL A 63 -6.13 -13.55 -9.95
C VAL A 63 -6.28 -14.88 -9.23
N THR A 64 -5.20 -15.37 -8.64
CA THR A 64 -5.16 -16.60 -7.87
C THR A 64 -5.00 -16.28 -6.38
N THR A 65 -4.97 -17.32 -5.55
CA THR A 65 -4.69 -17.21 -4.12
C THR A 65 -3.26 -16.74 -3.82
N SER A 66 -2.33 -16.81 -4.77
CA SER A 66 -0.90 -16.51 -4.52
C SER A 66 -0.29 -15.57 -5.56
N ARG A 67 -0.91 -15.41 -6.73
CA ARG A 67 -0.33 -14.72 -7.88
C ARG A 67 -1.37 -13.95 -8.70
N VAL A 68 -0.86 -12.99 -9.46
CA VAL A 68 -1.59 -12.29 -10.51
C VAL A 68 -0.93 -12.61 -11.84
N LEU A 69 -1.73 -13.03 -12.81
CA LEU A 69 -1.26 -13.48 -14.12
C LEU A 69 -2.04 -12.73 -15.20
N TRP A 70 -1.33 -12.10 -16.14
CA TRP A 70 -1.94 -11.43 -17.28
C TRP A 70 -1.46 -12.08 -18.58
N LEU A 71 -2.41 -12.46 -19.44
CA LEU A 71 -2.18 -13.11 -20.72
C LEU A 71 -2.63 -12.23 -21.88
N GLY A 72 -1.71 -11.93 -22.80
CA GLY A 72 -1.97 -11.19 -24.02
C GLY A 72 -2.03 -12.11 -25.25
N SER A 73 -2.11 -11.49 -26.44
CA SER A 73 -1.91 -12.21 -27.69
C SER A 73 -0.46 -12.73 -27.76
N PRO A 74 -0.21 -14.00 -28.14
CA PRO A 74 1.15 -14.54 -28.22
C PRO A 74 2.06 -13.70 -29.12
N VAL A 75 3.22 -13.28 -28.59
CA VAL A 75 4.29 -12.60 -29.35
C VAL A 75 5.53 -13.49 -29.27
N GLY A 76 5.69 -14.35 -30.28
CA GLY A 76 6.73 -15.39 -30.27
C GLY A 76 6.49 -16.39 -29.15
N PRO A 77 7.49 -16.72 -28.30
CA PRO A 77 7.33 -17.64 -27.18
C PRO A 77 6.63 -17.01 -25.96
N HIS A 78 6.50 -15.67 -25.91
CA HIS A 78 5.97 -14.95 -24.76
C HIS A 78 4.49 -14.67 -24.93
N ILE A 79 3.70 -15.05 -23.93
CA ILE A 79 2.23 -14.90 -23.96
C ILE A 79 1.71 -13.95 -22.88
N GLY A 80 2.52 -13.57 -21.89
CA GLY A 80 2.05 -12.77 -20.77
C GLY A 80 3.07 -12.60 -19.66
N TYR A 81 2.58 -12.12 -18.52
CA TYR A 81 3.36 -11.79 -17.34
C TYR A 81 2.68 -12.30 -16.06
N GLY A 82 3.48 -12.64 -15.06
CA GLY A 82 3.03 -13.07 -13.75
C GLY A 82 3.82 -12.43 -12.61
N TRP A 83 3.12 -12.11 -11.53
CA TRP A 83 3.68 -11.59 -10.29
C TRP A 83 3.15 -12.38 -9.11
N GLU A 84 4.02 -12.68 -8.14
CA GLU A 84 3.56 -13.17 -6.83
C GLU A 84 2.80 -12.04 -6.14
N MET A 85 1.77 -12.38 -5.36
CA MET A 85 0.99 -11.38 -4.64
C MET A 85 1.85 -10.65 -3.61
N SER A 86 2.80 -11.34 -2.98
CA SER A 86 3.81 -10.71 -2.09
C SER A 86 4.71 -9.68 -2.77
N ALA A 87 4.84 -9.72 -4.10
CA ALA A 87 5.57 -8.69 -4.84
C ALA A 87 4.71 -7.44 -5.13
N VAL A 88 3.39 -7.52 -4.96
CA VAL A 88 2.47 -6.39 -5.12
C VAL A 88 2.43 -5.61 -3.81
N THR A 89 3.26 -4.57 -3.69
CA THR A 89 3.38 -3.75 -2.48
C THR A 89 2.08 -3.03 -2.15
N LEU A 90 1.37 -2.54 -3.17
CA LEU A 90 0.03 -1.98 -2.99
C LEU A 90 -0.77 -2.06 -4.28
N HIS A 91 -2.09 -2.04 -4.15
CA HIS A 91 -3.01 -1.86 -5.26
C HIS A 91 -4.11 -0.86 -4.88
N ALA A 92 -4.50 0.00 -5.83
CA ALA A 92 -5.51 1.04 -5.62
C ALA A 92 -6.27 1.35 -6.89
N ILE A 93 -7.55 1.71 -6.75
CA ILE A 93 -8.33 2.23 -7.88
C ILE A 93 -7.91 3.67 -8.16
N SER A 94 -7.46 3.94 -9.38
CA SER A 94 -7.13 5.27 -9.88
C SER A 94 -8.16 5.71 -10.92
N ARG A 95 -8.81 6.86 -10.68
CA ARG A 95 -9.78 7.47 -11.60
C ARG A 95 -9.39 8.87 -12.05
N ASP A 96 -8.23 9.36 -11.64
CA ASP A 96 -7.78 10.71 -11.96
C ASP A 96 -7.24 10.78 -13.39
N PRO A 97 -7.91 11.51 -14.31
CA PRO A 97 -7.45 11.63 -15.70
C PRO A 97 -6.12 12.36 -15.83
N ALA A 98 -5.72 13.16 -14.83
CA ALA A 98 -4.42 13.82 -14.82
C ALA A 98 -3.28 12.83 -14.56
N ALA A 99 -3.54 11.76 -13.79
CA ALA A 99 -2.59 10.70 -13.53
C ALA A 99 -2.57 9.65 -14.64
N PHE A 100 -3.74 9.22 -15.12
CA PHE A 100 -3.86 8.29 -16.26
C PHE A 100 -5.22 8.44 -16.97
N PRO A 101 -5.29 8.43 -18.32
CA PRO A 101 -6.52 8.83 -19.03
C PRO A 101 -7.75 7.95 -18.82
N LYS A 102 -7.59 6.70 -18.37
CA LYS A 102 -8.68 5.72 -18.19
C LYS A 102 -8.74 5.27 -16.72
N PRO A 103 -9.93 5.00 -16.15
CA PRO A 103 -10.02 4.36 -14.83
C PRO A 103 -9.27 3.02 -14.82
N CYS A 104 -8.41 2.80 -13.83
CA CYS A 104 -7.57 1.62 -13.77
C CYS A 104 -7.28 1.17 -12.34
N LEU A 105 -6.88 -0.10 -12.19
CA LEU A 105 -6.23 -0.58 -10.98
C LEU A 105 -4.74 -0.28 -11.11
N TYR A 106 -4.23 0.64 -10.29
CA TYR A 106 -2.81 0.91 -10.15
C TYR A 106 -2.19 -0.06 -9.15
N CYS A 107 -1.05 -0.63 -9.49
CA CYS A 107 -0.27 -1.52 -8.65
C CYS A 107 1.18 -1.05 -8.61
N GLN A 108 1.72 -0.92 -7.41
CA GLN A 108 3.16 -0.78 -7.21
C GLN A 108 3.75 -2.17 -7.01
N ILE A 109 4.81 -2.48 -7.76
CA ILE A 109 5.45 -3.79 -7.76
C ILE A 109 6.87 -3.65 -7.22
N SER A 110 7.20 -4.46 -6.21
CA SER A 110 8.56 -4.62 -5.72
C SER A 110 9.31 -5.60 -6.63
N ASN A 111 9.79 -5.12 -7.78
CA ASN A 111 10.52 -5.95 -8.73
C ASN A 111 11.57 -5.18 -9.55
N GLU A 112 12.66 -5.87 -9.89
CA GLU A 112 13.78 -5.29 -10.66
C GLU A 112 13.41 -4.97 -12.12
N ASP A 113 12.46 -5.69 -12.72
CA ASP A 113 12.08 -5.49 -14.13
C ASP A 113 11.05 -4.37 -14.30
N VAL A 114 10.10 -4.28 -13.35
CA VAL A 114 8.91 -3.44 -13.44
C VAL A 114 8.58 -2.86 -12.06
N SER A 115 8.44 -1.54 -11.99
CA SER A 115 8.11 -0.84 -10.74
C SER A 115 6.61 -0.57 -10.58
N GLU A 116 5.88 -0.43 -11.69
CA GLU A 116 4.46 -0.09 -11.69
C GLU A 116 3.71 -0.84 -12.78
N VAL A 117 2.49 -1.28 -12.45
CA VAL A 117 1.56 -1.90 -13.40
C VAL A 117 0.18 -1.28 -13.23
N ARG A 118 -0.49 -0.99 -14.35
CA ARG A 118 -1.88 -0.57 -14.39
C ARG A 118 -2.68 -1.58 -15.18
N PHE A 119 -3.76 -2.07 -14.58
CA PHE A 119 -4.76 -2.90 -15.26
C PHE A 119 -5.97 -2.02 -15.58
N VAL A 120 -6.36 -1.96 -16.85
CA VAL A 120 -7.43 -1.10 -17.35
C VAL A 120 -8.57 -1.99 -17.88
N PRO A 121 -9.62 -2.23 -17.08
CA PRO A 121 -10.81 -2.94 -17.53
C PRO A 121 -11.65 -2.09 -18.48
N ALA A 122 -12.63 -2.73 -19.14
CA ALA A 122 -13.54 -2.04 -20.05
C ALA A 122 -14.56 -1.14 -19.35
N ASP A 123 -14.90 -1.44 -18.09
CA ASP A 123 -15.96 -0.77 -17.34
C ASP A 123 -15.69 -0.71 -15.82
N ASP A 124 -16.33 0.24 -15.14
CA ASP A 124 -16.17 0.50 -13.70
C ASP A 124 -16.62 -0.66 -12.81
N LYS A 125 -17.58 -1.48 -13.25
CA LYS A 125 -18.03 -2.64 -12.48
C LYS A 125 -16.94 -3.71 -12.47
N THR A 126 -16.38 -4.02 -13.64
CA THR A 126 -15.24 -4.93 -13.76
C THR A 126 -14.03 -4.39 -13.00
N LEU A 127 -13.80 -3.07 -12.97
CA LEU A 127 -12.73 -2.46 -12.16
C LEU A 127 -12.91 -2.71 -10.65
N GLN A 128 -14.13 -2.57 -10.14
CA GLN A 128 -14.39 -2.90 -8.74
C GLN A 128 -14.20 -4.40 -8.46
N GLU A 129 -14.66 -5.27 -9.36
CA GLU A 129 -14.50 -6.73 -9.20
C GLU A 129 -13.02 -7.16 -9.25
N VAL A 130 -12.21 -6.52 -10.11
CA VAL A 130 -10.75 -6.72 -10.18
C VAL A 130 -10.09 -6.28 -8.87
N PHE A 131 -10.47 -5.11 -8.33
CA PHE A 131 -9.97 -4.64 -7.04
C PHE A 131 -10.33 -5.61 -5.90
N ASP A 132 -11.59 -6.05 -5.83
CA ASP A 132 -12.06 -6.99 -4.80
C ASP A 132 -11.33 -8.33 -4.88
N ALA A 133 -10.99 -8.79 -6.10
CA ALA A 133 -10.20 -10.00 -6.30
C ALA A 133 -8.75 -9.85 -5.80
N PHE A 134 -8.12 -8.70 -6.05
CA PHE A 134 -6.79 -8.39 -5.52
C PHE A 134 -6.79 -8.30 -3.99
N CYS A 135 -7.79 -7.66 -3.38
CA CYS A 135 -7.95 -7.61 -1.94
C CYS A 135 -8.03 -9.00 -1.31
N LYS A 136 -8.87 -9.89 -1.86
CA LYS A 136 -9.00 -11.28 -1.39
C LYS A 136 -7.70 -12.06 -1.53
N SER A 137 -7.00 -11.86 -2.64
CA SER A 137 -5.71 -12.48 -2.88
C SER A 137 -4.69 -11.99 -1.85
N ALA A 138 -4.58 -10.67 -1.63
CA ALA A 138 -3.68 -10.09 -0.63
C ALA A 138 -3.99 -10.58 0.81
N GLU A 139 -5.27 -10.73 1.18
CA GLU A 139 -5.68 -11.26 2.50
C GLU A 139 -5.14 -12.68 2.78
N MET A 140 -4.86 -13.46 1.73
CA MET A 140 -4.30 -14.81 1.85
C MET A 140 -2.77 -14.85 1.77
N ASN A 141 -2.11 -13.72 1.53
CA ASN A 141 -0.66 -13.59 1.48
C ASN A 141 -0.23 -12.49 2.45
N PRO A 142 -0.43 -12.67 3.77
CA PRO A 142 0.19 -11.77 4.74
C PRO A 142 1.70 -11.82 4.56
N ASP A 143 2.36 -10.69 4.79
CA ASP A 143 3.82 -10.69 4.87
C ASP A 143 4.24 -11.63 6.01
N ASP A 144 5.27 -12.44 5.79
CA ASP A 144 5.84 -13.24 6.89
C ASP A 144 6.35 -12.23 7.93
N ASP A 145 5.66 -12.18 9.08
CA ASP A 145 6.02 -11.32 10.21
C ASP A 145 7.47 -11.61 10.62
N GLU A 146 8.44 -10.89 10.07
CA GLU A 146 9.78 -10.84 10.64
C GLU A 146 9.70 -10.03 11.93
N GLU A 147 9.60 -10.82 13.00
CA GLU A 147 9.75 -10.48 14.41
C GLU A 147 8.54 -9.81 15.06
N ASP A 148 8.10 -10.46 16.15
CA ASP A 148 7.37 -9.85 17.26
C ASP A 148 7.85 -8.41 17.47
N ASP A 149 7.17 -7.40 16.92
CA ASP A 149 7.27 -6.05 17.45
C ASP A 149 6.44 -6.05 18.74
N ASP A 150 7.08 -6.58 19.78
CA ASP A 150 6.79 -6.31 21.18
C ASP A 150 6.93 -4.81 21.54
N GLY A 151 7.04 -3.92 20.54
CA GLY A 151 6.99 -2.46 20.60
C GLY A 151 5.65 -1.82 20.99
N TRP A 152 4.71 -2.57 21.60
CA TRP A 152 3.88 -1.92 22.63
C TRP A 152 4.74 -1.80 23.89
N ILE A 153 5.66 -0.85 23.88
CA ILE A 153 6.30 -0.33 25.08
C ILE A 153 5.21 0.33 25.92
N CYS A 154 4.49 -0.47 26.70
CA CYS A 154 3.98 0.00 27.97
C CYS A 154 5.17 -0.04 28.92
N ASP A 155 6.02 0.98 28.90
CA ASP A 155 7.01 1.16 29.95
C ASP A 155 6.24 1.27 31.27
N GLU A 156 6.19 0.18 32.05
CA GLU A 156 5.48 0.13 33.34
C GLU A 156 5.97 1.25 34.27
N ASP A 157 7.23 1.65 34.10
CA ASP A 157 7.84 2.79 34.77
C ASP A 157 7.21 4.14 34.33
N GLU A 158 6.92 4.36 33.04
CA GLU A 158 6.30 5.60 32.54
C GLU A 158 4.85 5.73 33.05
N VAL A 159 4.06 4.65 33.02
CA VAL A 159 2.69 4.66 33.57
C VAL A 159 2.69 4.82 35.10
N ALA A 160 3.65 4.23 35.81
CA ALA A 160 3.78 4.39 37.26
C ALA A 160 4.19 5.83 37.64
N ASP A 161 5.10 6.44 36.89
CA ASP A 161 5.53 7.82 37.13
C ASP A 161 4.44 8.83 36.78
N GLY A 162 3.68 8.60 35.71
CA GLY A 162 2.49 9.39 35.39
C GLY A 162 1.44 9.34 36.51
N ALA A 163 1.18 8.16 37.09
CA ALA A 163 0.26 8.00 38.20
C ALA A 163 0.74 8.72 39.49
N ARG A 164 2.04 8.64 39.80
CA ARG A 164 2.64 9.36 40.94
C ARG A 164 2.57 10.87 40.76
N ALA A 165 2.86 11.38 39.56
CA ALA A 165 2.78 12.79 39.24
C ALA A 165 1.35 13.33 39.43
N ALA A 166 0.33 12.57 38.99
CA ALA A 166 -1.07 12.94 39.17
C ALA A 166 -1.50 12.98 40.65
N GLN A 167 -1.02 12.03 41.46
CA GLN A 167 -1.26 12.02 42.90
C GLN A 167 -0.59 13.21 43.60
N LEU A 168 0.64 13.55 43.22
CA LEU A 168 1.36 14.70 43.75
C LEU A 168 0.65 16.03 43.40
N ALA A 169 0.18 16.17 42.15
CA ALA A 169 -0.57 17.35 41.70
C ALA A 169 -1.87 17.53 42.49
N THR A 170 -2.62 16.44 42.71
CA THR A 170 -3.85 16.46 43.51
C THR A 170 -3.58 16.86 44.96
N HIS A 171 -2.47 16.36 45.52
CA HIS A 171 -2.06 16.73 46.88
C HIS A 171 -1.66 18.21 46.98
N LEU A 172 -0.91 18.72 46.00
CA LEU A 172 -0.49 20.12 45.94
C LEU A 172 -1.69 21.06 45.87
N ASP A 173 -2.68 20.75 45.02
CA ASP A 173 -3.91 21.53 44.89
C ASP A 173 -4.70 21.58 46.20
N SER A 174 -4.76 20.46 46.94
CA SER A 174 -5.41 20.41 48.25
C SER A 174 -4.66 21.17 49.36
N VAL A 175 -3.34 21.36 49.25
CA VAL A 175 -2.51 22.01 50.27
C VAL A 175 -2.38 23.51 50.03
N LEU A 176 -2.45 23.95 48.77
CA LEU A 176 -2.44 25.35 48.37
C LEU A 176 -3.75 26.04 48.80
N HIS A 177 -3.74 26.58 50.02
CA HIS A 177 -4.77 27.50 50.48
C HIS A 177 -4.38 28.90 50.01
N VAL A 178 -5.12 29.43 49.04
CA VAL A 178 -5.01 30.84 48.66
C VAL A 178 -5.57 31.68 49.80
N SER A 179 -4.75 32.56 50.38
CA SER A 179 -5.26 33.51 51.37
C SER A 179 -6.29 34.45 50.73
N PRO A 180 -7.42 34.73 51.38
CA PRO A 180 -8.50 35.55 50.79
C PRO A 180 -8.11 37.01 50.49
N GLU A 181 -6.91 37.45 50.90
CA GLU A 181 -6.32 38.74 50.49
C GLU A 181 -5.87 38.77 49.01
N PHE A 182 -5.71 37.61 48.35
CA PHE A 182 -5.33 37.51 46.93
C PHE A 182 -6.49 37.18 45.99
N GLU A 183 -7.65 36.75 46.48
CA GLU A 183 -8.83 36.45 45.64
C GLU A 183 -9.57 37.70 45.14
N ASN A 184 -9.35 38.85 45.78
CA ASN A 184 -10.01 40.13 45.44
C ASN A 184 -9.01 41.27 45.12
N ALA A 185 -7.74 40.95 44.91
CA ALA A 185 -6.81 41.94 44.39
C ALA A 185 -7.19 42.21 42.92
N PRO A 186 -7.47 43.46 42.50
CA PRO A 186 -7.54 43.76 41.08
C PRO A 186 -6.17 43.41 40.51
N GLU A 187 -6.13 42.46 39.58
CA GLU A 187 -4.92 42.19 38.81
C GLU A 187 -4.53 43.50 38.10
N SER A 188 -3.59 44.25 38.66
CA SER A 188 -2.80 45.17 37.86
C SER A 188 -1.94 44.27 36.99
N GLY A 189 -2.43 43.98 35.78
CA GLY A 189 -1.75 43.16 34.79
C GLY A 189 -0.31 43.63 34.65
N GLN A 190 0.62 42.87 35.23
CA GLN A 190 2.04 43.12 35.15
C GLN A 190 2.61 42.24 34.02
N PHE A 191 2.07 42.45 32.82
CA PHE A 191 2.88 42.29 31.62
C PHE A 191 3.50 43.65 31.42
N ASP A 192 4.78 43.75 31.79
CA ASP A 192 5.66 44.83 31.39
C ASP A 192 5.77 44.71 29.86
N ASP A 193 4.85 45.38 29.15
CA ASP A 193 5.00 45.66 27.74
C ASP A 193 6.29 46.47 27.62
N ALA A 194 7.37 45.76 27.29
CA ALA A 194 8.63 46.37 26.93
C ALA A 194 8.36 47.36 25.81
N ASP A 195 8.27 48.65 26.16
CA ASP A 195 8.22 49.74 25.23
C ASP A 195 9.43 49.61 24.30
N GLU A 196 9.18 49.36 23.02
CA GLU A 196 10.18 49.49 21.96
C GLU A 196 10.52 50.98 21.80
N ASP A 197 11.33 51.52 22.72
CA ASP A 197 11.85 52.88 22.61
C ASP A 197 12.85 52.98 21.44
N GLU A 198 12.40 53.73 20.43
CA GLU A 198 13.11 54.48 19.38
C GLU A 198 14.64 54.29 19.30
N LEU A 199 15.09 53.47 18.34
CA LEU A 199 16.39 53.67 17.71
C LEU A 199 16.25 54.71 16.59
N LEU A 200 16.46 55.98 16.95
CA LEU A 200 16.93 57.02 16.04
C LEU A 200 18.44 56.91 15.80
#